data_AF-A0AAD3H8Z4-F1
#
_entry.id   AF-A0AAD3H8Z4-F1
#
_cell.length_a   1.000
_cell.length_b   1.000
_cell.length_c   1.000
_cell.angle_alpha   90.00
_cell.angle_beta   90.00
_cell.angle_gamma   90.00
#
_symmetry.space_group_name_H-M   'P 1'
#
loop_
_entity.id
_entity.type
_entity.pdbx_description
1 polymer ?
#
loop_
_entity_poly.entity_id
_entity_poly.type
_entity_poly.pdbx_seq_one_letter_code
_entity_poly.pdbx_strand_id
1 'polypeptide(L)'
;MFLISWNVAGLSTTLNKIDKDYAHVSSSNTNSTSSAKQNRTHAFSHYLKLHGDPDILCIQEHKIPLSQLSSRSEALGCSSIEGYESFWSCCVDKSKKGFNGVVTFCKTGMCQSANSRPLKSDDLDDQGRVVMTDHGQFVVFNVYAPASCGMPLSYKMKFLNALNRAMKEQRAKGKRVILVGDLNIAHTGLDITWNDRHILIDAVKEQVRNRESLCESLPKWKLEVAQHWDEIERVLVNTLKVVPVTRQNVSTGAKFDKFQASVTVNRSGNERKIYLGNAETSEEACLYSYNFEEVVYHDHDLDKECIAREKNKICLGTLTELMSKIVGVQWDTNTIEMIANTDGLKKSSPAVAWLDTVIKQDKMVDTFRHLYPNAKGRYTCWCQRTNRRQENDGLRIDYTLVDQELVQYIQCDGSQKLRCCNYANADTMFDSEEAALHAATASGQFRGAGYEGGGIADATQQALATQFGDIHTGIIYTAPQYSDHVPVSLLLDEKFDQDYISRTLSLSGKETKQSQPHKKQQSISSFFGASRSTSNASSSSSSSSKRKINSTIQKQSSKKKGTIFAHFGKK
;
A
#
# COMPACT_ATOMS: atom_id res chain seq x y z
N MET A 1 -6.90 -1.72 -23.25
CA MET A 1 -7.32 -1.63 -21.83
C MET A 1 -6.33 -0.81 -21.02
N PHE A 2 -6.79 0.12 -20.18
CA PHE A 2 -5.97 0.86 -19.20
C PHE A 2 -6.31 0.48 -17.76
N LEU A 3 -5.31 0.16 -16.94
CA LEU A 3 -5.43 -0.22 -15.53
C LEU A 3 -4.57 0.69 -14.64
N ILE A 4 -5.12 1.10 -13.49
CA ILE A 4 -4.38 1.79 -12.42
C ILE A 4 -4.48 0.98 -11.12
N SER A 5 -3.38 0.90 -10.36
CA SER A 5 -3.37 0.38 -8.98
C SER A 5 -2.75 1.40 -8.03
N TRP A 6 -3.40 1.67 -6.89
CA TRP A 6 -3.01 2.72 -5.95
C TRP A 6 -3.31 2.35 -4.50
N ASN A 7 -2.29 2.20 -3.65
CA ASN A 7 -2.48 2.29 -2.22
C ASN A 7 -2.81 3.75 -1.85
N VAL A 8 -3.95 3.99 -1.21
CA VAL A 8 -4.39 5.35 -0.82
C VAL A 8 -4.19 5.63 0.66
N ALA A 9 -3.76 4.64 1.45
CA ALA A 9 -3.61 4.67 2.91
C ALA A 9 -4.83 5.17 3.72
N GLY A 10 -6.00 5.35 3.09
CA GLY A 10 -7.28 5.69 3.72
C GLY A 10 -8.23 6.41 2.77
N LEU A 11 -9.01 5.65 1.99
CA LEU A 11 -9.81 6.16 0.86
C LEU A 11 -10.70 7.37 1.22
N SER A 12 -11.36 7.36 2.38
CA SER A 12 -12.19 8.49 2.84
C SER A 12 -11.41 9.80 2.94
N THR A 13 -10.15 9.75 3.37
CA THR A 13 -9.27 10.92 3.50
C THR A 13 -8.83 11.42 2.12
N THR A 14 -8.48 10.50 1.22
CA THR A 14 -8.05 10.80 -0.15
C THR A 14 -9.18 11.40 -0.97
N LEU A 15 -10.39 10.84 -0.92
CA LEU A 15 -11.57 11.37 -1.61
C LEU A 15 -11.96 12.77 -1.13
N ASN A 16 -11.89 13.05 0.18
CA ASN A 16 -12.17 14.38 0.72
C ASN A 16 -11.16 15.44 0.22
N LYS A 17 -9.89 15.06 0.02
CA LYS A 17 -8.86 15.95 -0.56
C LYS A 17 -9.10 16.17 -2.05
N ILE A 18 -9.48 15.12 -2.79
CA ILE A 18 -9.85 15.23 -4.21
C ILE A 18 -11.12 16.09 -4.39
N ASP A 19 -12.11 16.04 -3.49
CA ASP A 19 -13.29 16.94 -3.56
C ASP A 19 -12.88 18.40 -3.29
N LYS A 20 -12.04 18.67 -2.27
CA LYS A 20 -11.47 20.02 -2.02
C LYS A 20 -10.77 20.56 -3.28
N ASP A 21 -9.91 19.76 -3.89
CA ASP A 21 -8.98 20.18 -4.93
C ASP A 21 -9.63 20.28 -6.34
N TYR A 22 -10.70 19.52 -6.61
CA TYR A 22 -11.30 19.44 -7.96
C TYR A 22 -12.80 19.69 -8.06
N ALA A 23 -13.58 19.59 -6.99
CA ALA A 23 -15.04 19.65 -7.11
C ALA A 23 -15.60 21.06 -7.42
N HIS A 24 -14.75 22.08 -7.39
CA HIS A 24 -15.08 23.41 -7.89
C HIS A 24 -15.04 23.50 -9.43
N VAL A 25 -14.23 22.67 -10.11
CA VAL A 25 -14.06 22.70 -11.58
C VAL A 25 -15.37 22.35 -12.31
N SER A 26 -16.17 21.43 -11.78
CA SER A 26 -17.50 21.08 -12.30
C SER A 26 -18.54 22.22 -12.29
N SER A 27 -18.19 23.43 -11.81
CA SER A 27 -19.10 24.56 -11.64
C SER A 27 -19.02 25.59 -12.77
N SER A 28 -17.99 25.54 -13.62
CA SER A 28 -17.53 26.68 -14.42
C SER A 28 -18.34 26.95 -15.71
N ASN A 29 -19.56 26.43 -15.85
CA ASN A 29 -20.35 26.64 -17.08
C ASN A 29 -21.88 26.67 -16.91
N THR A 30 -22.42 26.99 -15.73
CA THR A 30 -23.88 27.17 -15.52
C THR A 30 -24.21 28.35 -14.61
N ASN A 31 -24.55 29.50 -15.21
CA ASN A 31 -25.25 30.58 -14.51
C ASN A 31 -26.74 30.24 -14.35
N SER A 32 -27.12 29.49 -13.32
CA SER A 32 -28.54 29.23 -13.00
C SER A 32 -28.82 29.15 -11.49
N THR A 33 -30.01 29.61 -11.11
CA THR A 33 -30.41 29.83 -9.72
C THR A 33 -30.91 28.58 -9.02
N SER A 34 -30.42 28.36 -7.79
CA SER A 34 -31.07 27.68 -6.63
C SER A 34 -31.64 26.25 -6.77
N SER A 35 -31.74 25.63 -7.95
CA SER A 35 -32.22 24.25 -8.14
C SER A 35 -31.12 23.23 -8.46
N ALA A 36 -29.92 23.68 -8.84
CA ALA A 36 -28.83 22.87 -9.42
C ALA A 36 -28.10 21.88 -8.46
N LYS A 37 -28.73 21.40 -7.39
CA LYS A 37 -28.11 20.47 -6.42
C LYS A 37 -28.10 18.99 -6.83
N GLN A 38 -28.71 18.61 -7.96
CA GLN A 38 -28.87 17.20 -8.35
C GLN A 38 -27.88 16.65 -9.39
N ASN A 39 -27.18 17.50 -10.17
CA ASN A 39 -26.27 17.06 -11.24
C ASN A 39 -24.81 17.50 -11.04
N ARG A 40 -24.27 17.41 -9.81
CA ARG A 40 -22.81 17.54 -9.59
C ARG A 40 -22.16 16.18 -9.83
N THR A 41 -21.43 16.02 -10.94
CA THR A 41 -20.60 14.82 -11.18
C THR A 41 -19.69 14.58 -9.97
N HIS A 42 -19.64 13.34 -9.47
CA HIS A 42 -18.83 12.97 -8.31
C HIS A 42 -17.36 13.33 -8.56
N ALA A 43 -16.72 14.09 -7.66
CA ALA A 43 -15.41 14.70 -7.92
C ALA A 43 -14.33 13.67 -8.29
N PHE A 44 -14.37 12.47 -7.70
CA PHE A 44 -13.47 11.39 -8.06
C PHE A 44 -13.69 10.84 -9.47
N SER A 45 -14.92 10.86 -10.02
CA SER A 45 -15.17 10.49 -11.43
C SER A 45 -14.54 11.51 -12.39
N HIS A 46 -14.60 12.80 -12.05
CA HIS A 46 -13.90 13.84 -12.80
C HIS A 46 -12.37 13.67 -12.72
N TYR A 47 -11.83 13.41 -11.52
CA TYR A 47 -10.41 13.13 -11.29
C TYR A 47 -9.91 11.90 -12.07
N LEU A 48 -10.68 10.81 -12.11
CA LEU A 48 -10.34 9.62 -12.89
C LEU A 48 -10.33 9.90 -14.39
N LYS A 49 -11.27 10.71 -14.89
CA LYS A 49 -11.27 11.17 -16.30
C LYS A 49 -10.02 11.99 -16.65
N LEU A 50 -9.55 12.86 -15.74
CA LEU A 50 -8.29 13.60 -15.91
C LEU A 50 -7.03 12.70 -15.94
N HIS A 51 -7.08 11.50 -15.37
CA HIS A 51 -5.99 10.52 -15.45
C HIS A 51 -6.05 9.60 -16.67
N GLY A 52 -7.11 9.67 -17.49
CA GLY A 52 -7.33 8.84 -18.67
C GLY A 52 -8.51 7.87 -18.58
N ASP A 53 -9.40 8.01 -17.58
CA ASP A 53 -10.58 7.16 -17.34
C ASP A 53 -10.24 5.65 -17.37
N PRO A 54 -9.55 5.11 -16.35
CA PRO A 54 -9.06 3.73 -16.36
C PRO A 54 -10.19 2.70 -16.45
N ASP A 55 -10.01 1.65 -17.25
CA ASP A 55 -10.98 0.56 -17.38
C ASP A 55 -11.09 -0.27 -16.08
N ILE A 56 -9.97 -0.40 -15.37
CA ILE A 56 -9.85 -1.06 -14.08
C ILE A 56 -9.05 -0.17 -13.11
N LEU A 57 -9.58 0.08 -11.92
CA LEU A 57 -8.93 0.83 -10.84
C LEU A 57 -8.88 -0.05 -9.57
N CYS A 58 -7.69 -0.48 -9.20
CA CYS A 58 -7.43 -1.22 -7.97
C CYS A 58 -6.96 -0.26 -6.87
N ILE A 59 -7.67 -0.23 -5.73
CA ILE A 59 -7.31 0.57 -4.56
C ILE A 59 -6.93 -0.34 -3.40
N GLN A 60 -5.80 -0.04 -2.76
CA GLN A 60 -5.33 -0.66 -1.52
C GLN A 60 -5.49 0.27 -0.31
N GLU A 61 -5.54 -0.30 0.89
CA GLU A 61 -5.81 0.37 2.17
C GLU A 61 -7.01 1.33 2.17
N HIS A 62 -8.17 0.88 1.64
CA HIS A 62 -9.34 1.75 1.64
C HIS A 62 -9.82 2.11 3.06
N LYS A 63 -9.55 1.28 4.07
CA LYS A 63 -9.82 1.51 5.51
C LYS A 63 -11.28 1.83 5.87
N ILE A 64 -12.21 1.38 5.02
CA ILE A 64 -13.66 1.52 5.23
C ILE A 64 -14.18 0.23 5.88
N PRO A 65 -14.75 0.27 7.09
CA PRO A 65 -15.39 -0.90 7.69
C PRO A 65 -16.60 -1.36 6.86
N LEU A 66 -16.77 -2.67 6.70
CA LEU A 66 -17.89 -3.29 5.98
C LEU A 66 -19.28 -2.71 6.36
N SER A 67 -19.47 -2.36 7.63
CA SER A 67 -20.70 -1.77 8.16
C SER A 67 -20.97 -0.31 7.75
N GLN A 68 -20.08 0.34 7.01
CA GLN A 68 -20.30 1.69 6.44
C GLN A 68 -20.71 1.66 4.96
N LEU A 69 -20.45 0.57 4.23
CA LEU A 69 -20.82 0.45 2.81
C LEU A 69 -22.35 0.39 2.65
N SER A 70 -22.89 1.18 1.72
CA SER A 70 -24.32 1.49 1.53
C SER A 70 -25.07 1.98 2.77
N SER A 71 -24.35 2.58 3.71
CA SER A 71 -24.94 3.35 4.80
C SER A 71 -24.94 4.85 4.46
N ARG A 72 -25.68 5.66 5.24
CA ARG A 72 -25.58 7.14 5.15
C ARG A 72 -24.26 7.70 5.69
N SER A 73 -23.36 6.87 6.24
CA SER A 73 -22.02 7.26 6.68
C SER A 73 -20.92 6.82 5.71
N GLU A 74 -21.26 6.42 4.48
CA GLU A 74 -20.28 6.13 3.44
C GLU A 74 -19.61 7.43 2.95
N ALA A 75 -18.28 7.45 2.88
CA ALA A 75 -17.54 8.65 2.48
C ALA A 75 -17.81 8.99 1.01
N LEU A 76 -18.51 10.11 0.78
CA LEU A 76 -18.89 10.67 -0.53
C LEU A 76 -19.69 9.74 -1.48
N GLY A 77 -20.01 8.50 -1.07
CA GLY A 77 -20.61 7.48 -1.94
C GLY A 77 -19.58 6.63 -2.70
N CYS A 78 -18.39 6.43 -2.12
CA CYS A 78 -17.23 5.77 -2.72
C CYS A 78 -17.46 4.41 -3.40
N SER A 79 -18.52 3.66 -3.07
CA SER A 79 -18.88 2.39 -3.71
C SER A 79 -19.60 2.53 -5.04
N SER A 80 -20.17 3.71 -5.31
CA SER A 80 -21.09 3.99 -6.42
C SER A 80 -20.53 5.08 -7.34
N ILE A 81 -19.32 4.86 -7.85
CA ILE A 81 -18.69 5.74 -8.86
C ILE A 81 -19.45 5.59 -10.18
N GLU A 82 -19.88 6.71 -10.76
CA GLU A 82 -20.57 6.77 -12.06
C GLU A 82 -19.76 6.07 -13.16
N GLY A 83 -20.37 5.07 -13.82
CA GLY A 83 -19.76 4.26 -14.89
C GLY A 83 -19.03 2.98 -14.42
N TYR A 84 -18.84 2.79 -13.11
CA TYR A 84 -18.06 1.70 -12.56
C TYR A 84 -18.88 0.77 -11.66
N GLU A 85 -18.48 -0.50 -11.62
CA GLU A 85 -18.89 -1.48 -10.63
C GLU A 85 -17.73 -1.76 -9.68
N SER A 86 -17.99 -1.72 -8.37
CA SER A 86 -16.97 -1.92 -7.34
C SER A 86 -17.03 -3.32 -6.72
N PHE A 87 -15.88 -3.87 -6.34
CA PHE A 87 -15.71 -5.21 -5.77
C PHE A 87 -14.75 -5.12 -4.57
N TRP A 88 -15.24 -5.43 -3.38
CA TRP A 88 -14.63 -5.10 -2.09
C TRP A 88 -14.19 -6.36 -1.32
N SER A 89 -13.00 -6.32 -0.71
CA SER A 89 -12.61 -7.20 0.38
C SER A 89 -12.24 -6.35 1.60
N CYS A 90 -13.06 -6.42 2.64
CA CYS A 90 -12.97 -5.55 3.82
C CYS A 90 -12.46 -6.34 5.04
N CYS A 91 -11.63 -5.72 5.87
CA CYS A 91 -11.21 -6.33 7.14
C CYS A 91 -12.40 -6.53 8.09
N VAL A 92 -12.70 -7.79 8.41
CA VAL A 92 -13.75 -8.20 9.35
C VAL A 92 -13.21 -8.73 10.69
N ASP A 93 -11.89 -8.94 10.78
CA ASP A 93 -11.16 -9.17 12.04
C ASP A 93 -11.53 -8.10 13.08
N LYS A 94 -12.02 -8.54 14.25
CA LYS A 94 -12.48 -7.69 15.35
C LYS A 94 -11.35 -6.87 15.97
N SER A 95 -10.10 -7.34 15.89
CA SER A 95 -8.91 -6.66 16.41
C SER A 95 -8.36 -5.57 15.49
N LYS A 96 -8.64 -5.68 14.17
CA LYS A 96 -8.07 -4.81 13.10
C LYS A 96 -9.14 -4.15 12.24
N LYS A 97 -10.37 -4.04 12.74
CA LYS A 97 -11.54 -3.54 11.99
C LYS A 97 -11.27 -2.13 11.45
N GLY A 98 -11.17 -2.01 10.12
CA GLY A 98 -10.91 -0.74 9.42
C GLY A 98 -9.43 -0.39 9.21
N PHE A 99 -8.47 -1.25 9.53
CA PHE A 99 -7.04 -0.97 9.31
C PHE A 99 -6.50 -1.40 7.93
N ASN A 100 -7.14 -2.36 7.27
CA ASN A 100 -6.77 -2.84 5.93
C ASN A 100 -7.91 -2.53 4.91
N GLY A 101 -7.97 -3.28 3.81
CA GLY A 101 -9.09 -3.30 2.86
C GLY A 101 -8.63 -3.04 1.44
N VAL A 102 -9.10 -3.84 0.48
CA VAL A 102 -8.87 -3.64 -0.96
C VAL A 102 -10.19 -3.57 -1.74
N VAL A 103 -10.24 -2.71 -2.75
CA VAL A 103 -11.40 -2.58 -3.65
C VAL A 103 -10.94 -2.43 -5.09
N THR A 104 -11.51 -3.21 -6.00
CA THR A 104 -11.35 -3.03 -7.45
C THR A 104 -12.62 -2.42 -8.03
N PHE A 105 -12.49 -1.34 -8.78
CA PHE A 105 -13.52 -0.79 -9.64
C PHE A 105 -13.23 -1.23 -11.08
N CYS A 106 -14.25 -1.72 -11.79
CA CYS A 106 -14.19 -2.02 -13.22
C CYS A 106 -15.26 -1.18 -13.92
N LYS A 107 -15.04 -0.71 -15.15
CA LYS A 107 -16.14 -0.14 -15.94
C LYS A 107 -17.28 -1.14 -16.09
N THR A 108 -18.53 -0.66 -16.06
CA THR A 108 -19.73 -1.52 -16.02
C THR A 108 -19.73 -2.55 -17.15
N GLY A 109 -19.91 -3.83 -16.79
CA GLY A 109 -19.90 -4.93 -17.76
C GLY A 109 -18.51 -5.40 -18.21
N MET A 110 -17.40 -4.94 -17.61
CA MET A 110 -16.05 -5.52 -17.83
C MET A 110 -15.68 -6.66 -16.86
N CYS A 111 -16.50 -6.94 -15.85
CA CYS A 111 -16.27 -7.99 -14.86
C CYS A 111 -17.30 -9.13 -15.02
N GLN A 112 -16.85 -10.38 -15.03
CA GLN A 112 -17.70 -11.59 -15.06
C GLN A 112 -18.06 -12.05 -13.64
N SER A 113 -17.07 -12.11 -12.76
CA SER A 113 -17.23 -12.54 -11.38
C SER A 113 -16.18 -11.89 -10.48
N ALA A 114 -16.38 -11.92 -9.17
CA ALA A 114 -15.39 -11.45 -8.22
C ALA A 114 -15.40 -12.32 -6.97
N ASN A 115 -14.23 -12.49 -6.37
CA ASN A 115 -14.06 -13.24 -5.13
C ASN A 115 -13.16 -12.44 -4.16
N SER A 116 -13.75 -12.05 -3.03
CA SER A 116 -13.10 -11.32 -1.92
C SER A 116 -12.44 -12.23 -0.87
N ARG A 117 -12.45 -13.55 -1.08
CA ARG A 117 -11.80 -14.59 -0.27
C ARG A 117 -11.00 -15.60 -1.13
N PRO A 118 -10.11 -15.15 -2.04
CA PRO A 118 -9.47 -16.05 -3.00
C PRO A 118 -8.36 -16.92 -2.37
N LEU A 119 -7.93 -16.65 -1.13
CA LEU A 119 -6.85 -17.40 -0.47
C LEU A 119 -7.34 -18.70 0.19
N LYS A 120 -8.66 -18.85 0.38
CA LYS A 120 -9.34 -19.99 1.01
C LYS A 120 -8.84 -20.29 2.44
N SER A 121 -8.45 -19.26 3.17
CA SER A 121 -7.93 -19.36 4.54
C SER A 121 -8.53 -18.22 5.33
N ASP A 122 -9.51 -18.51 6.19
CA ASP A 122 -10.32 -17.48 6.84
C ASP A 122 -9.47 -16.46 7.63
N ASP A 123 -8.37 -16.88 8.25
CA ASP A 123 -7.42 -16.02 8.97
C ASP A 123 -6.61 -15.05 8.07
N LEU A 124 -6.55 -15.31 6.76
CA LEU A 124 -5.94 -14.46 5.75
C LEU A 124 -7.00 -13.59 5.06
N ASP A 125 -8.10 -14.20 4.63
CA ASP A 125 -9.17 -13.55 3.88
C ASP A 125 -9.97 -12.56 4.78
N ASP A 126 -10.14 -12.83 6.08
CA ASP A 126 -10.80 -11.91 7.03
C ASP A 126 -10.01 -10.60 7.27
N GLN A 127 -8.74 -10.54 6.88
CA GLN A 127 -7.98 -9.30 6.90
C GLN A 127 -8.40 -8.32 5.79
N GLY A 128 -9.16 -8.75 4.78
CA GLY A 128 -9.55 -7.89 3.65
C GLY A 128 -8.35 -7.46 2.79
N ARG A 129 -7.44 -8.39 2.50
CA ARG A 129 -6.14 -8.11 1.85
C ARG A 129 -6.05 -8.48 0.38
N VAL A 130 -7.03 -9.21 -0.16
CA VAL A 130 -7.10 -9.59 -1.58
C VAL A 130 -8.54 -9.51 -2.08
N VAL A 131 -8.73 -8.94 -3.28
CA VAL A 131 -9.93 -9.19 -4.09
C VAL A 131 -9.48 -9.57 -5.50
N MET A 132 -10.03 -10.67 -5.99
CA MET A 132 -9.82 -11.13 -7.36
C MET A 132 -11.04 -10.74 -8.20
N THR A 133 -10.86 -9.98 -9.28
CA THR A 133 -11.87 -9.81 -10.32
C THR A 133 -11.55 -10.70 -11.52
N ASP A 134 -12.60 -11.26 -12.10
CA ASP A 134 -12.55 -12.22 -13.20
C ASP A 134 -13.13 -11.58 -14.45
N HIS A 135 -12.34 -11.54 -15.51
CA HIS A 135 -12.66 -10.90 -16.78
C HIS A 135 -12.85 -11.95 -17.91
N GLY A 136 -12.96 -13.23 -17.54
CA GLY A 136 -13.13 -14.35 -18.45
C GLY A 136 -11.80 -15.04 -18.74
N GLN A 137 -11.04 -14.52 -19.69
CA GLN A 137 -9.75 -15.08 -20.11
C GLN A 137 -8.57 -14.63 -19.24
N PHE A 138 -8.77 -13.62 -18.40
CA PHE A 138 -7.80 -13.18 -17.41
C PHE A 138 -8.47 -12.83 -16.07
N VAL A 139 -7.66 -12.79 -15.01
CA VAL A 139 -8.04 -12.38 -13.65
C VAL A 139 -7.10 -11.28 -13.17
N VAL A 140 -7.64 -10.31 -12.43
CA VAL A 140 -6.86 -9.29 -11.73
C VAL A 140 -6.91 -9.57 -10.23
N PHE A 141 -5.76 -9.83 -9.63
CA PHE A 141 -5.57 -9.90 -8.18
C PHE A 141 -5.15 -8.52 -7.67
N ASN A 142 -6.04 -7.83 -6.98
CA ASN A 142 -5.75 -6.61 -6.24
C ASN A 142 -5.32 -6.99 -4.81
N VAL A 143 -4.08 -6.68 -4.45
CA VAL A 143 -3.41 -7.20 -3.25
C VAL A 143 -2.86 -6.07 -2.37
N TYR A 144 -3.07 -6.21 -1.06
CA TYR A 144 -2.36 -5.48 -0.01
C TYR A 144 -1.68 -6.48 0.91
N ALA A 145 -0.43 -6.83 0.60
CA ALA A 145 0.31 -7.85 1.36
C ALA A 145 0.73 -7.33 2.75
N PRO A 146 0.90 -8.21 3.77
CA PRO A 146 1.35 -7.78 5.09
C PRO A 146 2.69 -7.03 5.04
N ALA A 147 2.76 -5.88 5.72
CA ALA A 147 4.03 -5.23 6.04
C ALA A 147 4.90 -6.16 6.90
N SER A 148 6.23 -6.05 6.74
CA SER A 148 7.19 -6.82 7.58
C SER A 148 7.47 -6.16 8.94
N CYS A 149 6.70 -5.13 9.31
CA CYS A 149 6.74 -4.43 10.59
C CYS A 149 5.40 -4.60 11.30
N GLY A 150 5.41 -4.94 12.59
CA GLY A 150 4.19 -5.16 13.39
C GLY A 150 3.41 -6.44 13.08
N MET A 151 3.92 -7.31 12.18
CA MET A 151 3.33 -8.62 11.83
C MET A 151 4.45 -9.66 11.74
N PRO A 152 4.28 -10.89 12.29
CA PRO A 152 5.29 -11.95 12.17
C PRO A 152 5.57 -12.34 10.71
N LEU A 153 6.84 -12.61 10.39
CA LEU A 153 7.22 -12.99 9.03
C LEU A 153 6.56 -14.30 8.58
N SER A 154 6.36 -15.27 9.49
CA SER A 154 5.60 -16.51 9.23
C SER A 154 4.20 -16.24 8.68
N TYR A 155 3.48 -15.25 9.22
CA TYR A 155 2.18 -14.84 8.70
C TYR A 155 2.27 -14.22 7.31
N LYS A 156 3.28 -13.38 7.06
CA LYS A 156 3.52 -12.80 5.73
C LYS A 156 3.85 -13.89 4.70
N MET A 157 4.66 -14.88 5.06
CA MET A 157 5.01 -15.99 4.16
C MET A 157 3.80 -16.90 3.90
N LYS A 158 3.01 -17.25 4.92
CA LYS A 158 1.73 -17.95 4.75
C LYS A 158 0.80 -17.21 3.78
N PHE A 159 0.69 -15.88 3.91
CA PHE A 159 -0.10 -15.04 3.00
C PHE A 159 0.41 -15.09 1.55
N LEU A 160 1.72 -14.88 1.35
CA LEU A 160 2.34 -14.87 0.02
C LEU A 160 2.24 -16.24 -0.66
N ASN A 161 2.46 -17.33 0.09
CA ASN A 161 2.33 -18.69 -0.43
C ASN A 161 0.87 -19.01 -0.81
N ALA A 162 -0.11 -18.62 0.02
CA ALA A 162 -1.53 -18.77 -0.30
C ALA A 162 -1.93 -17.95 -1.54
N LEU A 163 -1.39 -16.74 -1.70
CA LEU A 163 -1.59 -15.91 -2.90
C LEU A 163 -1.03 -16.60 -4.16
N ASN A 164 0.17 -17.19 -4.09
CA ASN A 164 0.73 -17.92 -5.23
C ASN A 164 -0.09 -19.19 -5.55
N ARG A 165 -0.56 -19.94 -4.54
CA ARG A 165 -1.53 -21.04 -4.74
C ARG A 165 -2.78 -20.55 -5.48
N ALA A 166 -3.38 -19.45 -5.04
CA ALA A 166 -4.57 -18.86 -5.66
C ALA A 166 -4.33 -18.43 -7.12
N MET A 167 -3.19 -17.81 -7.44
CA MET A 167 -2.82 -17.47 -8.82
C MET A 167 -2.64 -18.71 -9.70
N LYS A 168 -1.93 -19.73 -9.19
CA LYS A 168 -1.69 -21.01 -9.89
C LYS A 168 -2.99 -21.75 -10.19
N GLU A 169 -3.98 -21.70 -9.31
CA GLU A 169 -5.32 -22.24 -9.60
C GLU A 169 -6.02 -21.56 -10.77
N GLN A 170 -5.84 -20.25 -11.00
CA GLN A 170 -6.48 -19.57 -12.12
C GLN A 170 -5.77 -19.88 -13.44
N ARG A 171 -4.42 -19.97 -13.42
CA ARG A 171 -3.64 -20.49 -14.56
C ARG A 171 -4.03 -21.91 -14.95
N ALA A 172 -4.27 -22.79 -13.96
CA ALA A 172 -4.77 -24.15 -14.18
C ALA A 172 -6.19 -24.21 -14.82
N LYS A 173 -6.95 -23.10 -14.78
CA LYS A 173 -8.24 -22.94 -15.49
C LYS A 173 -8.08 -22.25 -16.86
N GLY A 174 -6.84 -22.11 -17.34
CA GLY A 174 -6.50 -21.45 -18.61
C GLY A 174 -6.51 -19.92 -18.56
N LYS A 175 -6.64 -19.29 -17.37
CA LYS A 175 -6.74 -17.82 -17.25
C LYS A 175 -5.37 -17.20 -17.06
N ARG A 176 -5.14 -16.06 -17.72
CA ARG A 176 -3.97 -15.20 -17.47
C ARG A 176 -4.10 -14.43 -16.17
N VAL A 177 -3.01 -14.28 -15.45
CA VAL A 177 -2.95 -13.57 -14.16
C VAL A 177 -2.31 -12.20 -14.34
N ILE A 178 -3.01 -11.19 -13.83
CA ILE A 178 -2.48 -9.85 -13.55
C ILE A 178 -2.52 -9.69 -12.03
N LEU A 179 -1.39 -9.37 -11.40
CA LEU A 179 -1.25 -9.12 -9.96
C LEU A 179 -0.84 -7.67 -9.74
N VAL A 180 -1.61 -6.91 -8.97
CA VAL A 180 -1.38 -5.48 -8.74
C VAL A 180 -1.52 -5.07 -7.28
N GLY A 181 -0.79 -4.01 -6.92
CA GLY A 181 -0.87 -3.36 -5.62
C GLY A 181 0.41 -3.49 -4.78
N ASP A 182 0.28 -3.09 -3.52
CA ASP A 182 1.36 -3.07 -2.54
C ASP A 182 1.68 -4.49 -2.04
N LEU A 183 2.86 -4.99 -2.44
CA LEU A 183 3.41 -6.27 -2.00
C LEU A 183 4.24 -6.15 -0.72
N ASN A 184 4.49 -4.94 -0.21
CA ASN A 184 5.36 -4.66 0.93
C ASN A 184 6.75 -5.34 0.79
N ILE A 185 7.26 -5.40 -0.44
CA ILE A 185 8.53 -6.03 -0.83
C ILE A 185 9.23 -5.10 -1.82
N ALA A 186 10.47 -4.70 -1.54
CA ALA A 186 11.34 -4.07 -2.54
C ALA A 186 12.25 -5.16 -3.13
N HIS A 187 12.16 -5.40 -4.44
CA HIS A 187 12.76 -6.58 -5.08
C HIS A 187 14.28 -6.48 -5.26
N THR A 188 14.76 -5.34 -5.75
CA THR A 188 16.17 -5.11 -6.13
C THR A 188 16.75 -3.87 -5.42
N GLY A 189 18.06 -3.63 -5.56
CA GLY A 189 18.70 -2.41 -5.07
C GLY A 189 18.17 -1.12 -5.71
N LEU A 190 17.60 -1.19 -6.93
CA LEU A 190 16.97 -0.06 -7.61
C LEU A 190 15.56 0.26 -7.07
N ASP A 191 15.01 -0.62 -6.23
CA ASP A 191 13.68 -0.48 -5.62
C ASP A 191 13.78 0.01 -4.15
N ILE A 192 14.99 0.34 -3.69
CA ILE A 192 15.33 0.80 -2.34
C ILE A 192 16.22 2.04 -2.45
N THR A 193 16.01 3.05 -1.59
CA THR A 193 16.99 4.13 -1.36
C THR A 193 18.38 3.57 -1.00
N TRP A 194 19.45 4.24 -1.42
CA TRP A 194 20.83 3.75 -1.21
C TRP A 194 21.17 3.59 0.27
N ASN A 195 20.62 4.42 1.15
CA ASN A 195 20.78 4.30 2.60
C ASN A 195 20.24 2.99 3.19
N ASP A 196 19.12 2.48 2.66
CA ASP A 196 18.42 1.28 3.18
C ASP A 196 18.92 -0.03 2.53
N ARG A 197 19.91 0.02 1.64
CA ARG A 197 20.60 -1.18 1.13
C ARG A 197 21.41 -1.82 2.26
N HIS A 198 21.62 -3.13 2.20
CA HIS A 198 22.18 -3.89 3.33
C HIS A 198 23.59 -4.40 3.03
N ILE A 199 24.48 -4.31 4.01
CA ILE A 199 25.84 -4.87 3.99
C ILE A 199 25.88 -6.10 4.91
N LEU A 200 26.57 -7.16 4.49
CA LEU A 200 26.87 -8.32 5.33
C LEU A 200 28.31 -8.18 5.85
N ILE A 201 28.47 -7.83 7.13
CA ILE A 201 29.78 -7.44 7.68
C ILE A 201 30.78 -8.60 7.68
N ASP A 202 30.33 -9.83 7.94
CA ASP A 202 31.24 -10.98 7.96
C ASP A 202 31.84 -11.28 6.58
N ALA A 203 31.11 -11.03 5.49
CA ALA A 203 31.65 -11.12 4.13
C ALA A 203 32.69 -10.01 3.85
N VAL A 204 32.51 -8.80 4.38
CA VAL A 204 33.51 -7.72 4.31
C VAL A 204 34.76 -8.10 5.11
N LYS A 205 34.59 -8.66 6.32
CA LYS A 205 35.70 -9.15 7.16
C LYS A 205 36.43 -10.33 6.51
N GLU A 206 35.73 -11.21 5.79
CA GLU A 206 36.33 -12.31 5.01
C GLU A 206 37.16 -11.79 3.82
N GLN A 207 36.61 -10.87 3.01
CA GLN A 207 37.36 -10.24 1.91
C GLN A 207 38.65 -9.58 2.41
N VAL A 208 38.59 -8.85 3.53
CA VAL A 208 39.78 -8.20 4.11
C VAL A 208 40.82 -9.20 4.62
N ARG A 209 40.42 -10.36 5.17
CA ARG A 209 41.34 -11.45 5.54
C ARG A 209 42.01 -12.06 4.31
N ASN A 210 41.27 -12.21 3.20
CA ASN A 210 41.72 -12.88 1.98
C ASN A 210 42.43 -11.94 0.98
N ARG A 211 42.52 -10.63 1.24
CA ARG A 211 43.08 -9.62 0.33
C ARG A 211 44.47 -9.98 -0.24
N GLU A 212 45.32 -10.61 0.57
CA GLU A 212 46.71 -10.94 0.23
C GLU A 212 46.82 -12.17 -0.67
N SER A 213 45.90 -13.14 -0.54
CA SER A 213 45.80 -14.29 -1.46
C SER A 213 45.01 -13.96 -2.74
N LEU A 214 44.13 -12.96 -2.69
CA LEU A 214 43.42 -12.43 -3.87
C LEU A 214 44.26 -11.46 -4.71
N CYS A 215 45.34 -10.89 -4.16
CA CYS A 215 46.13 -9.82 -4.77
C CYS A 215 45.31 -8.54 -5.09
N GLU A 216 44.21 -8.31 -4.35
CA GLU A 216 43.25 -7.23 -4.61
C GLU A 216 43.51 -5.98 -3.75
N SER A 217 43.55 -4.81 -4.38
CA SER A 217 43.53 -3.52 -3.69
C SER A 217 42.11 -3.18 -3.20
N LEU A 218 41.76 -3.61 -2.00
CA LEU A 218 40.43 -3.37 -1.43
C LEU A 218 40.15 -1.87 -1.13
N PRO A 219 38.92 -1.38 -1.36
CA PRO A 219 38.51 -0.04 -0.97
C PRO A 219 38.71 0.26 0.53
N LYS A 220 39.14 1.49 0.84
CA LYS A 220 39.45 1.97 2.20
C LYS A 220 38.35 1.66 3.23
N TRP A 221 37.07 1.82 2.85
CA TRP A 221 35.93 1.56 3.73
C TRP A 221 35.86 0.11 4.23
N LYS A 222 36.26 -0.87 3.40
CA LYS A 222 36.26 -2.30 3.79
C LYS A 222 37.27 -2.56 4.90
N LEU A 223 38.46 -1.96 4.76
CA LEU A 223 39.52 -2.01 5.77
C LEU A 223 39.06 -1.35 7.08
N GLU A 224 38.42 -0.18 7.00
CA GLU A 224 37.88 0.53 8.16
C GLU A 224 36.78 -0.27 8.88
N VAL A 225 35.83 -0.86 8.16
CA VAL A 225 34.80 -1.74 8.74
C VAL A 225 35.44 -2.94 9.44
N ALA A 226 36.36 -3.63 8.76
CA ALA A 226 37.01 -4.82 9.33
C ALA A 226 37.91 -4.49 10.54
N GLN A 227 38.50 -3.30 10.58
CA GLN A 227 39.29 -2.80 11.71
C GLN A 227 38.43 -2.43 12.93
N HIS A 228 37.24 -1.87 12.72
CA HIS A 228 36.47 -1.21 13.78
C HIS A 228 35.21 -1.97 14.24
N TRP A 229 34.71 -2.94 13.49
CA TRP A 229 33.47 -3.64 13.85
C TRP A 229 33.52 -4.30 15.24
N ASP A 230 34.66 -4.88 15.61
CA ASP A 230 34.85 -5.60 16.88
C ASP A 230 34.92 -4.64 18.09
N GLU A 231 34.96 -3.32 17.86
CA GLU A 231 34.72 -2.27 18.85
C GLU A 231 33.24 -1.86 18.87
N ILE A 232 32.62 -1.69 17.70
CA ILE A 232 31.20 -1.36 17.54
C ILE A 232 30.29 -2.41 18.21
N GLU A 233 30.50 -3.70 17.90
CA GLU A 233 29.75 -4.83 18.46
C GLU A 233 29.90 -4.88 19.99
N ARG A 234 31.13 -4.68 20.50
CA ARG A 234 31.45 -4.64 21.94
C ARG A 234 30.77 -3.48 22.67
N VAL A 235 30.74 -2.28 22.07
CA VAL A 235 30.06 -1.11 22.62
C VAL A 235 28.55 -1.33 22.67
N LEU A 236 27.97 -1.90 21.61
CA LEU A 236 26.55 -2.21 21.54
C LEU A 236 26.16 -3.24 22.61
N VAL A 237 26.80 -4.42 22.62
CA VAL A 237 26.51 -5.51 23.57
C VAL A 237 26.62 -5.05 25.03
N ASN A 238 27.63 -4.25 25.37
CA ASN A 238 27.88 -3.85 26.76
C ASN A 238 27.10 -2.60 27.21
N THR A 239 26.66 -1.73 26.29
CA THR A 239 26.16 -0.38 26.67
C THR A 239 24.87 0.08 25.99
N LEU A 240 24.35 -0.64 24.98
CA LEU A 240 23.12 -0.25 24.29
C LEU A 240 21.92 -0.26 25.25
N LYS A 241 21.34 0.92 25.46
CA LYS A 241 20.19 1.15 26.34
C LYS A 241 19.23 2.11 25.68
N VAL A 242 17.95 1.76 25.66
CA VAL A 242 16.88 2.70 25.34
C VAL A 242 16.69 3.63 26.52
N VAL A 243 16.42 4.91 26.25
CA VAL A 243 16.06 5.90 27.26
C VAL A 243 14.84 6.72 26.84
N PRO A 244 13.99 7.15 27.78
CA PRO A 244 12.91 8.08 27.49
C PRO A 244 13.49 9.44 27.12
N VAL A 245 12.88 10.07 26.12
CA VAL A 245 13.19 11.43 25.65
C VAL A 245 11.90 12.16 25.28
N THR A 246 11.65 13.31 25.91
CA THR A 246 10.59 14.20 25.45
C THR A 246 11.02 14.88 24.15
N ARG A 247 10.10 14.99 23.19
CA ARG A 247 10.21 15.82 21.99
C ARG A 247 9.13 16.90 22.01
N GLN A 248 9.36 17.96 21.24
CA GLN A 248 8.40 19.05 21.09
C GLN A 248 8.15 19.31 19.61
N ASN A 249 6.88 19.39 19.23
CA ASN A 249 6.46 19.81 17.91
C ASN A 249 6.77 21.30 17.75
N VAL A 250 7.62 21.65 16.78
CA VAL A 250 8.07 23.04 16.55
C VAL A 250 6.92 23.96 16.13
N SER A 251 5.87 23.42 15.49
CA SER A 251 4.73 24.19 14.97
C SER A 251 3.56 24.33 15.95
N THR A 252 3.26 23.30 16.74
CA THR A 252 2.12 23.31 17.68
C THR A 252 2.55 23.51 19.14
N GLY A 253 3.85 23.46 19.43
CA GLY A 253 4.40 23.51 20.79
C GLY A 253 4.10 22.29 21.66
N ALA A 254 3.31 21.32 21.17
CA ALA A 254 2.93 20.11 21.90
C ALA A 254 4.16 19.26 22.24
N LYS A 255 4.15 18.63 23.42
CA LYS A 255 5.21 17.74 23.89
C LYS A 255 4.76 16.28 23.85
N PHE A 256 5.67 15.41 23.42
CA PHE A 256 5.44 13.97 23.29
C PHE A 256 6.62 13.22 23.90
N ASP A 257 6.33 12.30 24.83
CA ASP A 257 7.34 11.39 25.32
C ASP A 257 7.55 10.25 24.32
N LYS A 258 8.83 9.98 24.04
CA LYS A 258 9.31 9.01 23.06
C LYS A 258 10.49 8.26 23.67
N PHE A 259 10.98 7.27 22.94
CA PHE A 259 12.14 6.49 23.30
C PHE A 259 13.28 6.78 22.31
N GLN A 260 14.53 6.64 22.72
CA GLN A 260 15.68 6.70 21.81
C GLN A 260 16.79 5.76 22.27
N ALA A 261 17.45 5.10 21.33
CA ALA A 261 18.61 4.26 21.62
C ALA A 261 19.82 5.11 22.05
N SER A 262 20.66 4.58 22.93
CA SER A 262 21.90 5.22 23.35
C SER A 262 22.97 4.20 23.75
N VAL A 263 24.23 4.55 23.58
CA VAL A 263 25.41 3.79 23.97
C VAL A 263 26.36 4.66 24.80
N THR A 264 27.27 4.05 25.55
CA THR A 264 28.38 4.74 26.22
C THR A 264 29.68 4.36 25.53
N VAL A 265 30.42 5.36 25.03
CA VAL A 265 31.71 5.17 24.39
C VAL A 265 32.79 5.82 25.26
N ASN A 266 33.84 5.07 25.60
CA ASN A 266 35.02 5.61 26.26
C ASN A 266 36.09 5.89 25.19
N ARG A 267 36.36 7.17 24.89
CA ARG A 267 37.49 7.57 24.03
C ARG A 267 38.49 8.36 24.85
N SER A 268 39.75 7.93 24.85
CA SER A 268 40.87 8.58 25.58
C SER A 268 40.57 8.85 27.06
N GLY A 269 39.94 7.89 27.75
CA GLY A 269 39.60 7.99 29.17
C GLY A 269 38.34 8.79 29.51
N ASN A 270 37.71 9.45 28.53
CA ASN A 270 36.43 10.12 28.72
C ASN A 270 35.27 9.24 28.24
N GLU A 271 34.41 8.84 29.17
CA GLU A 271 33.09 8.28 28.83
C GLU A 271 32.17 9.36 28.29
N ARG A 272 31.52 9.07 27.16
CA ARG A 272 30.49 9.91 26.56
C ARG A 272 29.28 9.05 26.21
N LYS A 273 28.10 9.46 26.67
CA LYS A 273 26.83 8.90 26.21
C LYS A 273 26.51 9.47 24.84
N ILE A 274 26.19 8.60 23.88
CA ILE A 274 25.86 8.96 22.50
C ILE A 274 24.48 8.39 22.16
N TYR A 275 23.65 9.20 21.53
CA TYR A 275 22.30 8.82 21.09
C TYR A 275 22.33 8.30 19.66
N LEU A 276 21.67 7.17 19.42
CA LEU A 276 21.58 6.48 18.14
C LEU A 276 20.14 6.56 17.57
N GLY A 277 20.02 6.69 16.26
CA GLY A 277 18.75 6.72 15.53
C GLY A 277 17.83 7.89 15.89
N ASN A 278 16.59 7.80 15.40
CA ASN A 278 15.51 8.73 15.71
C ASN A 278 14.86 8.45 17.07
N ALA A 279 14.03 9.38 17.54
CA ALA A 279 13.17 9.15 18.69
C ALA A 279 11.84 8.54 18.24
N GLU A 280 11.54 7.34 18.72
CA GLU A 280 10.43 6.49 18.27
C GLU A 280 9.40 6.21 19.37
N THR A 281 8.25 5.65 19.02
CA THR A 281 7.10 5.48 19.92
C THR A 281 7.15 4.25 20.82
N SER A 282 8.15 3.37 20.66
CA SER A 282 8.38 2.22 21.54
C SER A 282 9.87 1.87 21.63
N GLU A 283 10.25 1.13 22.69
CA GLU A 283 11.62 0.66 22.88
C GLU A 283 12.04 -0.36 21.80
N GLU A 284 11.12 -1.25 21.40
CA GLU A 284 11.32 -2.20 20.31
C GLU A 284 11.66 -1.50 18.99
N ALA A 285 10.95 -0.42 18.63
CA ALA A 285 11.23 0.36 17.43
C ALA A 285 12.60 1.07 17.51
N CYS A 286 13.07 1.43 18.71
CA CYS A 286 14.40 1.98 18.90
C CYS A 286 15.51 0.94 18.71
N LEU A 287 15.25 -0.32 19.08
CA LEU A 287 16.25 -1.40 19.05
C LEU A 287 16.27 -2.20 17.75
N TYR A 288 15.20 -2.17 16.95
CA TYR A 288 15.05 -2.92 15.70
C TYR A 288 16.28 -2.84 14.79
N SER A 289 16.82 -1.63 14.59
CA SER A 289 17.98 -1.38 13.72
C SER A 289 19.33 -1.78 14.32
N TYR A 290 19.40 -2.09 15.63
CA TYR A 290 20.64 -2.37 16.36
C TYR A 290 20.76 -3.82 16.89
N ASN A 291 19.71 -4.62 16.70
CA ASN A 291 19.81 -6.07 16.84
C ASN A 291 20.50 -6.62 15.56
N PHE A 292 21.68 -7.23 15.70
CA PHE A 292 22.44 -7.82 14.59
C PHE A 292 22.50 -9.35 14.61
N GLU A 293 21.76 -10.01 15.52
CA GLU A 293 21.70 -11.47 15.56
C GLU A 293 20.92 -12.05 14.38
N GLU A 294 21.15 -13.33 14.10
CA GLU A 294 20.31 -14.06 13.16
C GLU A 294 18.86 -14.11 13.67
N VAL A 295 17.91 -13.92 12.76
CA VAL A 295 16.49 -14.10 13.03
C VAL A 295 16.00 -15.25 12.16
N VAL A 296 15.39 -16.25 12.77
CA VAL A 296 14.67 -17.34 12.08
C VAL A 296 13.17 -17.15 12.17
N TYR A 297 12.43 -17.83 11.31
CA TYR A 297 10.99 -18.00 11.44
C TYR A 297 10.58 -19.41 11.01
N HIS A 298 9.56 -19.94 11.68
CA HIS A 298 8.91 -21.18 11.29
C HIS A 298 8.02 -20.96 10.06
N ASP A 299 8.28 -21.68 8.96
CA ASP A 299 7.44 -21.64 7.75
C ASP A 299 6.43 -22.80 7.76
N HIS A 300 5.17 -22.47 8.09
CA HIS A 300 4.09 -23.45 8.23
C HIS A 300 3.72 -24.21 6.94
N ASP A 301 4.10 -23.73 5.75
CA ASP A 301 3.85 -24.46 4.50
C ASP A 301 5.01 -25.40 4.13
N LEU A 302 6.19 -25.23 4.77
CA LEU A 302 7.40 -26.03 4.55
C LEU A 302 7.80 -26.89 5.77
N ASP A 303 7.07 -26.75 6.89
CA ASP A 303 7.26 -27.40 8.20
C ASP A 303 8.72 -27.36 8.70
N LYS A 304 9.33 -26.17 8.66
CA LYS A 304 10.74 -25.97 9.04
C LYS A 304 11.07 -24.54 9.45
N GLU A 305 12.15 -24.39 10.21
CA GLU A 305 12.79 -23.09 10.42
C GLU A 305 13.49 -22.60 9.14
N CYS A 306 13.35 -21.31 8.88
CA CYS A 306 13.94 -20.60 7.75
C CYS A 306 14.59 -19.30 8.23
N ILE A 307 15.72 -18.90 7.66
CA ILE A 307 16.38 -17.64 8.02
C ILE A 307 15.54 -16.46 7.53
N ALA A 308 15.04 -15.65 8.46
CA ALA A 308 14.35 -14.39 8.20
C ALA A 308 15.34 -13.25 7.88
N ARG A 309 16.48 -13.24 8.57
CA ARG A 309 17.59 -12.28 8.42
C ARG A 309 18.89 -12.92 8.92
N GLU A 310 19.92 -12.98 8.08
CA GLU A 310 21.27 -13.44 8.48
C GLU A 310 21.87 -12.58 9.62
N LYS A 311 22.76 -13.17 10.44
CA LYS A 311 23.57 -12.43 11.42
C LYS A 311 24.45 -11.37 10.74
N ASN A 312 24.76 -10.28 11.47
CA ASN A 312 25.67 -9.20 11.05
C ASN A 312 25.30 -8.52 9.71
N LYS A 313 24.01 -8.58 9.37
CA LYS A 313 23.40 -7.94 8.21
C LYS A 313 22.79 -6.60 8.59
N ILE A 314 23.40 -5.51 8.15
CA ILE A 314 23.14 -4.14 8.62
C ILE A 314 22.70 -3.21 7.48
N CYS A 315 21.75 -2.32 7.75
CA CYS A 315 21.38 -1.21 6.87
C CYS A 315 22.55 -0.21 6.74
N LEU A 316 22.89 0.24 5.53
CA LEU A 316 24.05 1.09 5.27
C LEU A 316 23.98 2.45 6.01
N GLY A 317 22.79 3.03 6.16
CA GLY A 317 22.58 4.21 7.00
C GLY A 317 22.94 3.94 8.47
N THR A 318 22.55 2.78 9.02
CA THR A 318 22.93 2.36 10.37
C THR A 318 24.42 2.09 10.50
N LEU A 319 25.04 1.45 9.51
CA LEU A 319 26.50 1.21 9.50
C LEU A 319 27.26 2.54 9.52
N THR A 320 26.87 3.48 8.66
CA THR A 320 27.46 4.83 8.59
C THR A 320 27.28 5.60 9.92
N GLU A 321 26.11 5.49 10.55
CA GLU A 321 25.85 6.06 11.87
C GLU A 321 26.79 5.46 12.94
N LEU A 322 26.93 4.14 13.01
CA LEU A 322 27.77 3.46 14.00
C LEU A 322 29.27 3.77 13.80
N MET A 323 29.75 3.77 12.54
CA MET A 323 31.14 4.13 12.21
C MET A 323 31.46 5.57 12.66
N SER A 324 30.58 6.52 12.35
CA SER A 324 30.74 7.93 12.73
C SER A 324 30.63 8.15 14.23
N LYS A 325 29.58 7.60 14.87
CA LYS A 325 29.28 7.87 16.28
C LYS A 325 30.14 7.08 17.26
N ILE A 326 30.39 5.79 17.01
CA ILE A 326 31.12 4.94 17.97
C ILE A 326 32.62 5.11 17.79
N VAL A 327 33.17 4.88 16.60
CA VAL A 327 34.64 4.89 16.38
C VAL A 327 35.18 6.21 15.80
N GLY A 328 34.35 7.01 15.12
CA GLY A 328 34.74 8.32 14.58
C GLY A 328 35.16 8.32 13.11
N VAL A 329 34.95 7.22 12.39
CA VAL A 329 35.18 7.13 10.95
C VAL A 329 33.98 7.75 10.23
N GLN A 330 34.22 8.78 9.44
CA GLN A 330 33.20 9.45 8.64
C GLN A 330 33.45 9.21 7.15
N TRP A 331 32.38 8.90 6.43
CA TRP A 331 32.36 8.75 4.98
C TRP A 331 31.55 9.89 4.36
N ASP A 332 31.97 10.36 3.19
CA ASP A 332 31.21 11.32 2.39
C ASP A 332 30.10 10.61 1.59
N THR A 333 29.15 11.39 1.05
CA THR A 333 28.02 10.87 0.28
C THR A 333 28.49 10.00 -0.89
N ASN A 334 29.53 10.42 -1.61
CA ASN A 334 30.10 9.69 -2.74
C ASN A 334 30.60 8.29 -2.31
N THR A 335 31.25 8.19 -1.15
CA THR A 335 31.71 6.92 -0.58
C THR A 335 30.53 6.04 -0.20
N ILE A 336 29.47 6.59 0.42
CA ILE A 336 28.30 5.82 0.84
C ILE A 336 27.49 5.35 -0.37
N GLU A 337 27.29 6.19 -1.38
CA GLU A 337 26.67 5.81 -2.66
C GLU A 337 27.50 4.77 -3.41
N MET A 338 28.84 4.86 -3.41
CA MET A 338 29.71 3.82 -3.94
C MET A 338 29.48 2.50 -3.22
N ILE A 339 29.53 2.47 -1.88
CA ILE A 339 29.25 1.27 -1.07
C ILE A 339 27.88 0.68 -1.42
N ALA A 340 26.86 1.53 -1.51
CA ALA A 340 25.49 1.14 -1.84
C ALA A 340 25.34 0.53 -3.25
N ASN A 341 26.24 0.85 -4.17
CA ASN A 341 26.20 0.39 -5.57
C ASN A 341 27.18 -0.77 -5.86
N THR A 342 28.28 -0.94 -5.09
CA THR A 342 29.22 -2.06 -5.27
C THR A 342 28.91 -3.26 -4.37
N ASP A 343 28.59 -3.01 -3.11
CA ASP A 343 28.46 -4.03 -2.07
C ASP A 343 27.10 -3.99 -1.34
N GLY A 344 26.29 -2.97 -1.62
CA GLY A 344 24.93 -2.79 -1.13
C GLY A 344 23.99 -3.87 -1.65
N LEU A 345 23.91 -4.99 -0.92
CA LEU A 345 23.04 -6.11 -1.24
C LEU A 345 21.58 -5.68 -1.24
N LYS A 346 20.77 -6.30 -2.11
CA LYS A 346 19.31 -6.28 -1.98
C LYS A 346 18.91 -6.75 -0.58
N LYS A 347 17.73 -6.35 -0.11
CA LYS A 347 17.15 -6.78 1.18
C LYS A 347 16.71 -8.26 1.15
N SER A 348 17.68 -9.16 0.93
CA SER A 348 17.46 -10.61 0.85
C SER A 348 16.79 -11.06 2.15
N SER A 349 15.62 -11.65 1.94
CA SER A 349 14.64 -12.04 2.93
C SER A 349 13.70 -13.05 2.26
N PRO A 350 13.02 -13.92 3.01
CA PRO A 350 12.08 -14.90 2.47
C PRO A 350 11.03 -14.32 1.51
N ALA A 351 10.53 -13.11 1.79
CA ALA A 351 9.54 -12.44 0.93
C ALA A 351 10.14 -11.97 -0.41
N VAL A 352 11.42 -11.54 -0.45
CA VAL A 352 12.14 -11.24 -1.70
C VAL A 352 12.43 -12.54 -2.47
N ALA A 353 12.73 -13.64 -1.80
CA ALA A 353 12.92 -14.95 -2.44
C ALA A 353 11.61 -15.51 -3.04
N TRP A 354 10.46 -15.25 -2.40
CA TRP A 354 9.13 -15.52 -2.97
C TRP A 354 8.88 -14.69 -4.23
N LEU A 355 9.21 -13.40 -4.23
CA LEU A 355 9.01 -12.54 -5.41
C LEU A 355 9.95 -12.93 -6.57
N ASP A 356 11.20 -13.28 -6.26
CA ASP A 356 12.13 -13.92 -7.21
C ASP A 356 11.55 -15.22 -7.81
N THR A 357 10.84 -16.02 -7.01
CA THR A 357 10.19 -17.27 -7.46
C THR A 357 9.01 -16.98 -8.39
N VAL A 358 8.14 -16.03 -8.03
CA VAL A 358 6.98 -15.63 -8.84
C VAL A 358 7.41 -15.05 -10.20
N ILE A 359 8.48 -14.26 -10.23
CA ILE A 359 9.01 -13.69 -11.47
C ILE A 359 9.71 -14.77 -12.33
N LYS A 360 10.65 -15.54 -11.74
CA LYS A 360 11.55 -16.41 -12.51
C LYS A 360 11.00 -17.80 -12.80
N GLN A 361 10.30 -18.41 -11.84
CA GLN A 361 9.78 -19.78 -11.96
C GLN A 361 8.34 -19.79 -12.48
N ASP A 362 7.49 -18.91 -11.93
CA ASP A 362 6.08 -18.81 -12.31
C ASP A 362 5.85 -17.88 -13.53
N LYS A 363 6.94 -17.37 -14.11
CA LYS A 363 6.98 -16.57 -15.35
C LYS A 363 6.07 -15.34 -15.32
N MET A 364 6.06 -14.61 -14.21
CA MET A 364 5.49 -13.27 -14.16
C MET A 364 6.53 -12.21 -14.50
N VAL A 365 6.10 -11.12 -15.13
CA VAL A 365 6.95 -9.99 -15.52
C VAL A 365 6.48 -8.73 -14.80
N ASP A 366 7.40 -8.09 -14.08
CA ASP A 366 7.23 -6.74 -13.53
C ASP A 366 7.21 -5.74 -14.68
N THR A 367 6.03 -5.22 -15.01
CA THR A 367 5.81 -4.41 -16.21
C THR A 367 6.60 -3.11 -16.18
N PHE A 368 6.77 -2.51 -15.00
CA PHE A 368 7.59 -1.31 -14.84
C PHE A 368 9.07 -1.62 -15.09
N ARG A 369 9.61 -2.65 -14.44
CA ARG A 369 11.05 -2.99 -14.58
C ARG A 369 11.37 -3.62 -15.94
N HIS A 370 10.38 -4.14 -16.66
CA HIS A 370 10.51 -4.61 -18.03
C HIS A 370 10.69 -3.45 -19.04
N LEU A 371 9.87 -2.41 -18.94
CA LEU A 371 9.97 -1.23 -19.83
C LEU A 371 11.13 -0.31 -19.44
N TYR A 372 11.39 -0.15 -18.14
CA TYR A 372 12.36 0.80 -17.60
C TYR A 372 13.44 0.11 -16.74
N PRO A 373 14.21 -0.85 -17.30
CA PRO A 373 15.14 -1.68 -16.52
C PRO A 373 16.15 -0.85 -15.73
N ASN A 374 16.73 0.16 -16.36
CA ASN A 374 17.80 1.00 -15.80
C ASN A 374 17.31 2.09 -14.85
N ALA A 375 16.01 2.37 -14.78
CA ALA A 375 15.50 3.57 -14.13
C ALA A 375 15.68 3.56 -12.60
N LYS A 376 16.34 4.61 -12.09
CA LYS A 376 16.80 4.76 -10.71
C LYS A 376 15.93 5.75 -9.93
N GLY A 377 15.91 5.65 -8.60
CA GLY A 377 15.09 6.52 -7.74
C GLY A 377 13.57 6.38 -7.95
N ARG A 378 13.10 5.37 -8.70
CA ARG A 378 11.70 5.21 -9.14
C ARG A 378 10.85 4.53 -8.07
N TYR A 379 10.73 5.19 -6.93
CA TYR A 379 9.97 4.71 -5.77
C TYR A 379 8.47 4.98 -5.92
N THR A 380 7.68 4.19 -5.18
CA THR A 380 6.22 4.33 -5.12
C THR A 380 5.71 4.72 -3.74
N CYS A 381 6.50 4.54 -2.67
CA CYS A 381 6.15 4.82 -1.28
C CYS A 381 7.28 5.58 -0.54
N TRP A 382 6.91 6.56 0.30
CA TRP A 382 7.85 7.35 1.13
C TRP A 382 7.27 7.64 2.52
N CYS A 383 8.12 7.73 3.55
CA CYS A 383 7.65 8.02 4.91
C CYS A 383 7.15 9.48 5.05
N GLN A 384 5.83 9.68 5.13
CA GLN A 384 5.21 10.98 5.36
C GLN A 384 5.61 11.62 6.71
N ARG A 385 5.77 10.83 7.79
CA ARG A 385 6.13 11.34 9.13
C ARG A 385 7.43 12.17 9.13
N THR A 386 8.35 11.82 8.24
CA THR A 386 9.67 12.44 8.08
C THR A 386 9.85 13.09 6.70
N ASN A 387 8.74 13.35 5.98
CA ASN A 387 8.67 14.05 4.68
C ASN A 387 9.63 13.52 3.58
N ARG A 388 10.06 12.25 3.62
CA ARG A 388 11.20 11.72 2.83
C ARG A 388 11.04 11.83 1.31
N ARG A 389 9.81 11.98 0.79
CA ARG A 389 9.53 12.27 -0.63
C ARG A 389 10.17 13.57 -1.14
N GLN A 390 10.47 14.54 -0.27
CA GLN A 390 11.21 15.76 -0.64
C GLN A 390 12.68 15.50 -1.01
N GLU A 391 13.28 14.43 -0.47
CA GLU A 391 14.62 13.95 -0.80
C GLU A 391 14.56 12.75 -1.78
N ASN A 392 13.36 12.38 -2.24
CA ASN A 392 13.03 11.14 -2.94
C ASN A 392 13.53 9.86 -2.23
N ASP A 393 13.64 9.88 -0.90
CA ASP A 393 14.16 8.76 -0.11
C ASP A 393 13.01 7.78 0.22
N GLY A 394 12.90 6.68 -0.53
CA GLY A 394 11.73 5.81 -0.48
C GLY A 394 11.98 4.38 -1.00
N LEU A 395 10.88 3.68 -1.25
CA LEU A 395 10.84 2.28 -1.71
C LEU A 395 9.88 2.12 -2.89
N ARG A 396 10.17 1.20 -3.81
CA ARG A 396 9.18 0.69 -4.78
C ARG A 396 8.61 -0.63 -4.25
N ILE A 397 7.37 -0.60 -3.80
CA ILE A 397 6.66 -1.73 -3.20
C ILE A 397 5.28 -2.01 -3.84
N ASP A 398 4.81 -1.09 -4.68
CA ASP A 398 3.62 -1.23 -5.51
C ASP A 398 4.03 -1.77 -6.87
N TYR A 399 3.39 -2.86 -7.31
CA TYR A 399 3.73 -3.54 -8.57
C TYR A 399 2.55 -3.65 -9.50
N THR A 400 2.85 -3.90 -10.77
CA THR A 400 1.98 -4.63 -11.68
C THR A 400 2.79 -5.76 -12.29
N LEU A 401 2.48 -7.00 -11.90
CA LEU A 401 3.07 -8.21 -12.46
C LEU A 401 2.05 -8.85 -13.40
N VAL A 402 2.47 -9.28 -14.59
CA VAL A 402 1.61 -10.00 -15.56
C VAL A 402 2.24 -11.33 -15.93
N ASP A 403 1.43 -12.33 -16.29
CA ASP A 403 1.94 -13.54 -16.95
C ASP A 403 2.71 -13.17 -18.24
N GLN A 404 3.83 -13.86 -18.50
CA GLN A 404 4.76 -13.55 -19.60
C GLN A 404 4.07 -13.41 -20.98
N GLU A 405 3.01 -14.17 -21.27
CA GLU A 405 2.28 -14.09 -22.54
C GLU A 405 1.46 -12.81 -22.72
N LEU A 406 1.23 -12.02 -21.66
CA LEU A 406 0.59 -10.71 -21.75
C LEU A 406 1.56 -9.58 -22.14
N VAL A 407 2.88 -9.81 -22.06
CA VAL A 407 3.91 -8.77 -22.28
C VAL A 407 3.86 -8.21 -23.71
N GLN A 408 3.52 -9.04 -24.71
CA GLN A 408 3.41 -8.63 -26.12
C GLN A 408 2.35 -7.56 -26.40
N TYR A 409 1.41 -7.35 -25.46
CA TYR A 409 0.35 -6.35 -25.57
C TYR A 409 0.63 -5.07 -24.78
N ILE A 410 1.70 -5.02 -23.98
CA ILE A 410 2.03 -3.85 -23.17
C ILE A 410 2.39 -2.70 -24.10
N GLN A 411 1.65 -1.60 -24.01
CA GLN A 411 2.06 -0.35 -24.62
C GLN A 411 3.21 0.24 -23.81
N CYS A 412 4.40 0.12 -24.39
CA CYS A 412 5.49 1.07 -24.19
C CYS A 412 5.17 2.30 -25.05
N ASP A 413 5.01 3.47 -24.45
CA ASP A 413 5.06 4.70 -25.23
C ASP A 413 6.53 4.97 -25.60
N GLY A 414 6.78 5.30 -26.87
CA GLY A 414 8.13 5.62 -27.34
C GLY A 414 8.70 6.90 -26.73
N SER A 415 7.86 7.67 -26.05
CA SER A 415 8.21 8.82 -25.23
C SER A 415 8.75 8.39 -23.87
N GLN A 416 10.02 8.64 -23.59
CA GLN A 416 10.56 8.55 -22.23
C GLN A 416 10.11 9.78 -21.41
N LYS A 417 8.79 9.91 -21.16
CA LYS A 417 8.16 11.08 -20.55
C LYS A 417 7.67 10.84 -19.14
N LEU A 418 7.71 11.89 -18.32
CA LEU A 418 7.38 11.84 -16.91
C LEU A 418 6.17 12.72 -16.59
N ARG A 419 5.06 12.10 -16.16
CA ARG A 419 3.99 12.82 -15.45
C ARG A 419 4.57 13.46 -14.17
N CYS A 420 4.00 14.58 -13.75
CA CYS A 420 4.44 15.39 -12.59
C CYS A 420 5.87 15.97 -12.72
N CYS A 421 6.39 16.13 -13.94
CA CYS A 421 7.73 16.64 -14.18
C CYS A 421 7.71 17.90 -15.06
N ASN A 422 8.41 18.95 -14.65
CA ASN A 422 8.66 20.16 -15.46
C ASN A 422 10.17 20.46 -15.48
N TYR A 423 10.95 19.41 -15.72
CA TYR A 423 12.41 19.42 -15.78
C TYR A 423 12.85 19.44 -17.24
N ALA A 424 13.72 20.39 -17.61
CA ALA A 424 14.06 20.66 -19.01
C ALA A 424 14.66 19.45 -19.76
N ASN A 425 15.34 18.55 -19.04
CA ASN A 425 15.97 17.36 -19.60
C ASN A 425 15.18 16.07 -19.29
N ALA A 426 13.88 16.13 -18.94
CA ALA A 426 13.09 14.97 -18.55
C ALA A 426 13.10 13.85 -19.61
N ASP A 427 12.94 14.24 -20.89
CA ASP A 427 12.91 13.33 -22.04
C ASP A 427 14.29 12.74 -22.40
N THR A 428 15.39 13.27 -21.83
CA THR A 428 16.78 12.82 -22.11
C THR A 428 17.49 12.20 -20.90
N MET A 429 16.94 12.38 -19.69
CA MET A 429 17.50 11.85 -18.43
C MET A 429 16.45 11.08 -17.62
N PHE A 430 15.40 10.54 -18.27
CA PHE A 430 14.26 9.84 -17.66
C PHE A 430 14.63 8.80 -16.60
N ASP A 431 15.72 8.05 -16.83
CA ASP A 431 16.17 6.94 -15.98
C ASP A 431 17.05 7.40 -14.78
N SER A 432 17.39 8.68 -14.71
CA SER A 432 18.20 9.26 -13.62
C SER A 432 17.43 9.49 -12.31
N GLU A 433 18.17 9.50 -11.20
CA GLU A 433 17.62 9.82 -9.88
C GLU A 433 17.20 11.29 -9.76
N GLU A 434 17.85 12.20 -10.52
CA GLU A 434 17.48 13.61 -10.64
C GLU A 434 16.10 13.77 -11.29
N ALA A 435 15.85 13.11 -12.44
CA ALA A 435 14.53 13.10 -13.07
C ALA A 435 13.48 12.35 -12.23
N ALA A 436 13.89 11.45 -11.34
CA ALA A 436 12.99 10.82 -10.38
C ALA A 436 12.62 11.75 -9.23
N LEU A 437 13.56 12.49 -8.66
CA LEU A 437 13.33 13.56 -7.67
C LEU A 437 12.45 14.67 -8.24
N HIS A 438 12.69 15.10 -9.48
CA HIS A 438 11.87 16.09 -10.16
C HIS A 438 10.42 15.61 -10.38
N ALA A 439 10.18 14.34 -10.71
CA ALA A 439 8.83 13.79 -10.79
C ALA A 439 8.18 13.60 -9.40
N ALA A 440 8.95 13.18 -8.39
CA ALA A 440 8.45 12.97 -7.03
C ALA A 440 7.97 14.28 -6.36
N THR A 441 8.60 15.41 -6.68
CA THR A 441 8.39 16.72 -6.01
C THR A 441 7.57 17.74 -6.81
N ALA A 442 7.03 17.37 -7.99
CA ALA A 442 6.53 18.32 -8.99
C ALA A 442 7.57 19.40 -9.35
N SER A 443 8.84 18.99 -9.48
CA SER A 443 10.00 19.88 -9.70
C SER A 443 10.09 21.00 -8.65
N GLY A 444 9.99 20.61 -7.38
CA GLY A 444 10.00 21.52 -6.22
C GLY A 444 8.68 22.28 -5.97
N GLN A 445 7.62 22.06 -6.75
CA GLN A 445 6.34 22.77 -6.55
C GLN A 445 5.53 22.23 -5.35
N PHE A 446 5.69 20.95 -4.99
CA PHE A 446 5.11 20.41 -3.75
C PHE A 446 5.96 20.84 -2.54
N ARG A 447 5.43 21.69 -1.66
CA ARG A 447 6.15 22.27 -0.52
C ARG A 447 6.06 21.39 0.73
N GLY A 448 7.20 21.05 1.33
CA GLY A 448 7.26 20.39 2.63
C GLY A 448 6.45 21.11 3.71
N ALA A 449 5.75 20.34 4.56
CA ALA A 449 5.06 20.85 5.74
C ALA A 449 5.91 20.66 7.01
N GLY A 450 5.53 21.32 8.10
CA GLY A 450 6.19 21.17 9.41
C GLY A 450 6.14 19.74 9.95
N TYR A 451 7.18 19.34 10.68
CA TYR A 451 7.24 18.02 11.31
C TYR A 451 6.10 17.81 12.34
N GLU A 452 5.68 16.56 12.46
CA GLU A 452 4.64 16.08 13.40
C GLU A 452 3.21 16.59 13.14
N GLY A 453 2.54 16.04 12.11
CA GLY A 453 1.06 15.94 12.11
C GLY A 453 0.37 16.24 10.77
N GLY A 454 1.03 16.95 9.86
CA GLY A 454 0.53 17.22 8.51
C GLY A 454 1.61 16.94 7.47
N GLY A 455 1.27 16.19 6.42
CA GLY A 455 2.09 16.13 5.22
C GLY A 455 2.06 17.46 4.45
N ILE A 456 2.89 17.52 3.41
CA ILE A 456 3.06 18.59 2.40
C ILE A 456 1.91 19.61 2.32
N ALA A 457 2.30 20.90 2.37
CA ALA A 457 1.40 22.04 2.48
C ALA A 457 0.47 22.18 1.25
N ASP A 458 -0.63 22.92 1.42
CA ASP A 458 -1.62 23.17 0.36
C ASP A 458 -0.92 23.61 -0.95
N ALA A 459 -1.04 22.74 -1.97
CA ALA A 459 -0.42 22.94 -3.27
C ALA A 459 -1.23 23.89 -4.14
N THR A 460 -0.58 24.59 -5.08
CA THR A 460 -1.29 25.42 -6.06
C THR A 460 -2.00 24.53 -7.09
N GLN A 461 -3.10 25.01 -7.68
CA GLN A 461 -3.80 24.24 -8.73
C GLN A 461 -2.89 23.90 -9.92
N GLN A 462 -1.88 24.75 -10.20
CA GLN A 462 -0.85 24.47 -11.20
C GLN A 462 0.02 23.27 -10.81
N ALA A 463 0.50 23.20 -9.57
CA ALA A 463 1.27 22.06 -9.06
C ALA A 463 0.44 20.78 -9.06
N LEU A 464 -0.83 20.87 -8.65
CA LEU A 464 -1.79 19.77 -8.70
C LEU A 464 -2.03 19.27 -10.13
N ALA A 465 -2.14 20.17 -11.12
CA ALA A 465 -2.38 19.80 -12.51
C ALA A 465 -1.22 19.01 -13.16
N THR A 466 0.00 19.11 -12.64
CA THR A 466 1.18 18.42 -13.22
C THR A 466 1.07 16.88 -13.20
N GLN A 467 0.23 16.29 -12.33
CA GLN A 467 0.06 14.83 -12.23
C GLN A 467 -0.73 14.20 -13.40
N PHE A 468 -1.33 15.03 -14.26
CA PHE A 468 -2.06 14.61 -15.45
C PHE A 468 -1.18 14.67 -16.71
N GLY A 469 -1.55 13.89 -17.73
CA GLY A 469 -0.79 13.74 -18.98
C GLY A 469 -1.16 12.44 -19.69
N ASP A 470 -0.44 12.10 -20.74
CA ASP A 470 -0.75 10.92 -21.57
C ASP A 470 -0.75 9.61 -20.78
N ILE A 471 -1.60 8.66 -21.20
CA ILE A 471 -1.69 7.32 -20.62
C ILE A 471 -0.49 6.47 -21.06
N HIS A 472 0.10 5.73 -20.13
CA HIS A 472 1.28 4.91 -20.33
C HIS A 472 1.28 3.74 -19.34
N THR A 473 2.17 2.78 -19.53
CA THR A 473 2.51 1.78 -18.49
C THR A 473 3.63 2.36 -17.63
N GLY A 474 3.39 2.64 -16.34
CA GLY A 474 4.39 3.29 -15.50
C GLY A 474 3.90 3.79 -14.13
N ILE A 475 4.63 4.75 -13.57
CA ILE A 475 4.34 5.37 -12.25
C ILE A 475 3.67 6.74 -12.47
N ILE A 476 2.48 6.92 -11.89
CA ILE A 476 1.73 8.17 -11.96
C ILE A 476 1.97 8.94 -10.67
N TYR A 477 2.91 9.89 -10.67
CA TYR A 477 3.24 10.68 -9.48
C TYR A 477 2.08 11.62 -9.09
N THR A 478 1.23 11.16 -8.16
CA THR A 478 0.12 11.97 -7.61
C THR A 478 0.56 12.88 -6.47
N ALA A 479 -0.29 13.86 -6.14
CA ALA A 479 0.01 14.86 -5.11
C ALA A 479 0.23 14.21 -3.71
N PRO A 480 1.34 14.51 -2.99
CA PRO A 480 1.74 13.79 -1.78
C PRO A 480 0.77 13.84 -0.60
N GLN A 481 -0.17 14.79 -0.58
CA GLN A 481 -1.22 14.84 0.43
C GLN A 481 -2.28 13.75 0.21
N TYR A 482 -2.39 13.14 -0.98
CA TYR A 482 -3.40 12.11 -1.27
C TYR A 482 -3.08 10.75 -0.65
N SER A 483 -1.79 10.36 -0.65
CA SER A 483 -1.23 9.21 0.06
C SER A 483 0.31 9.33 0.14
N ASP A 484 0.90 8.58 1.06
CA ASP A 484 2.32 8.22 1.10
C ASP A 484 2.77 7.35 -0.08
N HIS A 485 1.81 6.70 -0.78
CA HIS A 485 2.02 5.98 -2.02
C HIS A 485 1.54 6.77 -3.27
N VAL A 486 2.15 6.48 -4.42
CA VAL A 486 1.68 6.92 -5.76
C VAL A 486 1.20 5.74 -6.61
N PRO A 487 0.22 5.93 -7.51
CA PRO A 487 -0.26 4.85 -8.38
C PRO A 487 0.81 4.28 -9.32
N VAL A 488 0.71 2.98 -9.56
CA VAL A 488 1.29 2.29 -10.72
C VAL A 488 0.20 2.00 -11.74
N SER A 489 0.59 1.81 -13.00
CA SER A 489 -0.36 1.71 -14.12
C SER A 489 0.13 0.80 -15.24
N LEU A 490 -0.82 0.21 -15.96
CA LEU A 490 -0.62 -0.71 -17.06
C LEU A 490 -1.55 -0.35 -18.22
N LEU A 491 -0.97 -0.15 -19.39
CA LEU A 491 -1.70 0.10 -20.64
C LEU A 491 -1.46 -1.07 -21.60
N LEU A 492 -2.53 -1.76 -21.97
CA LEU A 492 -2.52 -2.86 -22.94
C LEU A 492 -3.21 -2.42 -24.25
N ASP A 493 -2.67 -2.86 -25.38
CA ASP A 493 -3.07 -2.42 -26.72
C ASP A 493 -4.45 -2.92 -27.18
N GLU A 494 -4.89 -2.45 -28.35
CA GLU A 494 -6.17 -2.83 -28.95
C GLU A 494 -6.26 -4.32 -29.33
N LYS A 495 -5.13 -5.04 -29.42
CA LYS A 495 -5.14 -6.49 -29.68
C LYS A 495 -5.48 -7.25 -28.41
N PHE A 496 -5.01 -6.81 -27.23
CA PHE A 496 -5.49 -7.38 -25.97
C PHE A 496 -7.01 -7.21 -25.83
N ASP A 497 -7.54 -6.06 -26.23
CA ASP A 497 -8.98 -5.80 -26.16
C ASP A 497 -9.80 -6.67 -27.15
N GLN A 498 -9.17 -7.16 -28.23
CA GLN A 498 -9.75 -8.15 -29.16
C GLN A 498 -9.59 -9.58 -28.65
N ASP A 499 -8.40 -9.95 -28.18
CA ASP A 499 -8.02 -11.31 -27.80
C ASP A 499 -8.59 -11.72 -26.44
N TYR A 500 -8.74 -10.79 -25.47
CA TYR A 500 -9.04 -11.11 -24.07
C TYR A 500 -10.40 -10.60 -23.56
N ILE A 501 -10.94 -9.48 -24.06
CA ILE A 501 -12.16 -8.86 -23.51
C ILE A 501 -13.43 -9.43 -24.17
N SER A 502 -14.07 -10.38 -23.49
CA SER A 502 -15.41 -10.83 -23.87
C SER A 502 -16.46 -9.74 -23.65
N ARG A 503 -17.39 -9.58 -24.61
CA ARG A 503 -18.50 -8.62 -24.54
C ARG A 503 -19.79 -9.18 -23.91
N THR A 504 -19.77 -10.43 -23.42
CA THR A 504 -20.95 -11.09 -22.82
C THR A 504 -20.63 -11.59 -21.42
N LEU A 505 -20.91 -10.76 -20.41
CA LEU A 505 -20.59 -11.04 -19.00
C LEU A 505 -21.88 -11.09 -18.15
N SER A 506 -21.94 -11.95 -17.12
CA SER A 506 -23.13 -12.16 -16.29
C SER A 506 -22.82 -12.28 -14.79
N LEU A 507 -22.94 -11.16 -14.09
CA LEU A 507 -22.64 -10.99 -12.66
C LEU A 507 -23.73 -11.63 -11.76
N SER A 508 -23.82 -12.96 -11.75
CA SER A 508 -24.88 -13.71 -11.07
C SER A 508 -24.42 -14.54 -9.85
N GLY A 509 -23.10 -14.79 -9.71
CA GLY A 509 -22.52 -15.68 -8.70
C GLY A 509 -22.64 -15.24 -7.22
N LYS A 510 -22.55 -16.21 -6.31
CA LYS A 510 -22.57 -15.99 -4.85
C LYS A 510 -21.36 -15.18 -4.36
N GLU A 511 -20.17 -15.54 -4.83
CA GLU A 511 -18.89 -14.89 -4.47
C GLU A 511 -18.89 -13.43 -4.93
N THR A 512 -19.41 -13.16 -6.13
CA THR A 512 -19.61 -11.81 -6.65
C THR A 512 -20.51 -10.98 -5.73
N LYS A 513 -21.62 -11.56 -5.23
CA LYS A 513 -22.54 -10.90 -4.29
C LYS A 513 -21.92 -10.68 -2.91
N GLN A 514 -20.99 -11.52 -2.46
CA GLN A 514 -20.19 -11.30 -1.25
C GLN A 514 -19.14 -10.19 -1.47
N SER A 515 -18.63 -10.07 -2.68
CA SER A 515 -17.71 -9.00 -3.11
C SER A 515 -18.40 -7.66 -3.39
N GLN A 516 -19.73 -7.62 -3.48
CA GLN A 516 -20.52 -6.40 -3.69
C GLN A 516 -21.47 -6.11 -2.51
N PRO A 517 -20.96 -5.96 -1.27
CA PRO A 517 -21.79 -5.84 -0.07
C PRO A 517 -22.66 -4.57 -0.02
N HIS A 518 -22.35 -3.57 -0.86
CA HIS A 518 -23.15 -2.36 -1.04
C HIS A 518 -24.42 -2.64 -1.88
N LYS A 519 -24.39 -3.58 -2.84
CA LYS A 519 -25.58 -3.91 -3.63
C LYS A 519 -26.59 -4.67 -2.77
N LYS A 520 -27.74 -4.03 -2.52
CA LYS A 520 -28.85 -4.62 -1.74
C LYS A 520 -29.24 -5.98 -2.31
N GLN A 521 -29.07 -7.04 -1.51
CA GLN A 521 -29.58 -8.36 -1.85
C GLN A 521 -31.11 -8.31 -1.86
N GLN A 522 -31.74 -8.63 -3.00
CA GLN A 522 -33.18 -8.80 -3.08
C GLN A 522 -33.61 -10.00 -2.23
N SER A 523 -34.51 -9.77 -1.27
CA SER A 523 -35.07 -10.84 -0.46
C SER A 523 -36.01 -11.71 -1.29
N ILE A 524 -36.09 -13.00 -0.99
CA ILE A 524 -36.99 -13.97 -1.66
C ILE A 524 -38.46 -13.49 -1.67
N SER A 525 -38.87 -12.74 -0.65
CA SER A 525 -40.21 -12.10 -0.58
C SER A 525 -40.51 -11.12 -1.73
N SER A 526 -39.51 -10.58 -2.42
CA SER A 526 -39.71 -9.71 -3.60
C SER A 526 -40.16 -10.51 -4.84
N PHE A 527 -39.75 -11.77 -4.99
CA PHE A 527 -40.20 -12.64 -6.08
C PHE A 527 -41.66 -13.08 -5.92
N PHE A 528 -42.13 -13.25 -4.68
CA PHE A 528 -43.52 -13.64 -4.39
C PHE A 528 -44.49 -12.44 -4.29
N GLY A 529 -44.01 -11.20 -4.48
CA GLY A 529 -44.81 -9.99 -4.32
C GLY A 529 -45.76 -9.64 -5.50
N ALA A 530 -45.60 -10.31 -6.65
CA ALA A 530 -46.23 -9.91 -7.93
C ALA A 530 -47.39 -10.82 -8.37
N SER A 531 -48.28 -11.20 -7.45
CA SER A 531 -49.51 -11.95 -7.77
C SER A 531 -50.74 -11.39 -7.06
N ARG A 532 -51.26 -10.26 -7.55
CA ARG A 532 -52.65 -9.86 -7.31
C ARG A 532 -53.30 -9.37 -8.61
N SER A 533 -54.30 -10.13 -9.04
CA SER A 533 -55.11 -9.87 -10.22
C SER A 533 -55.88 -8.55 -10.11
N THR A 534 -55.92 -7.78 -11.19
CA THR A 534 -56.80 -6.63 -11.35
C THR A 534 -58.23 -7.09 -11.62
N SER A 535 -59.15 -6.84 -10.68
CA SER A 535 -60.59 -7.00 -10.88
C SER A 535 -61.32 -5.77 -10.32
N ASN A 536 -61.78 -4.89 -11.22
CA ASN A 536 -62.59 -3.73 -10.85
C ASN A 536 -64.03 -4.14 -10.53
N ALA A 537 -64.54 -3.68 -9.39
CA ALA A 537 -65.98 -3.59 -9.11
C ALA A 537 -66.19 -2.44 -8.10
N SER A 538 -67.34 -1.76 -8.18
CA SER A 538 -67.59 -0.48 -7.49
C SER A 538 -68.72 -0.53 -6.45
N SER A 539 -68.85 0.59 -5.73
CA SER A 539 -70.09 1.11 -5.10
C SER A 539 -70.73 0.40 -3.89
N SER A 540 -70.64 1.11 -2.75
CA SER A 540 -71.72 1.49 -1.81
C SER A 540 -72.30 0.56 -0.73
N SER A 541 -72.39 1.17 0.47
CA SER A 541 -73.47 1.14 1.48
C SER A 541 -73.73 -0.05 2.45
N SER A 542 -73.44 0.23 3.72
CA SER A 542 -74.36 0.15 4.90
C SER A 542 -74.56 -1.13 5.74
N SER A 543 -74.81 -0.87 7.05
CA SER A 543 -75.52 -1.67 8.07
C SER A 543 -75.03 -3.07 8.51
N SER A 544 -74.14 -3.07 9.51
CA SER A 544 -74.32 -3.69 10.86
C SER A 544 -75.07 -5.04 11.05
N SER A 545 -74.40 -6.00 11.73
CA SER A 545 -75.02 -6.84 12.77
C SER A 545 -74.01 -7.51 13.73
N LYS A 546 -74.48 -8.10 14.85
CA LYS A 546 -73.70 -8.48 16.05
C LYS A 546 -73.63 -10.00 16.31
N ARG A 547 -72.49 -10.48 16.83
CA ARG A 547 -72.27 -11.59 17.82
C ARG A 547 -70.75 -11.64 18.12
N LYS A 548 -70.20 -11.57 19.35
CA LYS A 548 -70.35 -12.39 20.60
C LYS A 548 -70.09 -13.89 20.32
N ILE A 549 -69.22 -14.63 21.03
CA ILE A 549 -68.53 -14.48 22.34
C ILE A 549 -67.23 -15.39 22.33
N ASN A 550 -66.25 -15.48 23.25
CA ASN A 550 -66.10 -15.07 24.66
C ASN A 550 -64.69 -14.59 25.11
N SER A 551 -63.74 -15.51 25.39
CA SER A 551 -62.62 -15.37 26.36
C SER A 551 -61.42 -16.28 25.98
N THR A 552 -60.19 -16.22 26.55
CA THR A 552 -59.78 -16.01 27.96
C THR A 552 -58.35 -15.43 28.12
N ILE A 553 -58.23 -14.33 28.88
CA ILE A 553 -57.26 -13.99 29.97
C ILE A 553 -55.85 -14.66 29.89
N GLN A 554 -54.73 -13.93 29.81
CA GLN A 554 -54.10 -13.23 30.95
C GLN A 554 -53.38 -11.89 30.65
N LYS A 555 -53.36 -11.01 31.66
CA LYS A 555 -52.45 -9.86 31.84
C LYS A 555 -51.23 -10.34 32.66
N GLN A 556 -50.14 -9.60 32.97
CA GLN A 556 -49.75 -8.18 32.95
C GLN A 556 -48.18 -8.16 32.97
N SER A 557 -47.38 -7.10 32.94
CA SER A 557 -47.60 -5.64 33.10
C SER A 557 -46.58 -4.81 32.28
N SER A 558 -45.87 -3.84 32.88
CA SER A 558 -44.78 -3.05 32.28
C SER A 558 -44.03 -2.25 33.37
N LYS A 559 -42.91 -1.58 32.99
CA LYS A 559 -42.03 -0.70 33.81
C LYS A 559 -40.99 -1.49 34.65
N LYS A 560 -39.82 -0.93 34.99
CA LYS A 560 -39.39 0.50 34.98
C LYS A 560 -37.89 0.63 34.59
N LYS A 561 -37.45 1.82 34.15
CA LYS A 561 -36.02 2.13 33.94
C LYS A 561 -35.27 2.26 35.28
N GLY A 562 -33.97 1.93 35.28
CA GLY A 562 -33.02 2.27 36.33
C GLY A 562 -31.58 2.33 35.78
N THR A 563 -30.86 3.40 36.08
CA THR A 563 -29.45 3.63 35.71
C THR A 563 -28.61 3.77 36.96
N ILE A 564 -27.40 3.18 37.00
CA ILE A 564 -26.35 3.55 37.97
C ILE A 564 -24.95 3.18 37.44
N PHE A 565 -23.91 3.76 38.05
CA PHE A 565 -22.54 3.85 37.52
C PHE A 565 -21.58 2.72 37.96
N ALA A 566 -20.58 2.49 37.11
CA ALA A 566 -19.15 2.20 37.38
C ALA A 566 -18.71 1.15 38.43
N HIS A 567 -17.75 0.31 38.00
CA HIS A 567 -16.56 0.03 38.80
C HIS A 567 -15.28 -0.14 37.95
N PHE A 568 -14.15 0.28 38.52
CA PHE A 568 -12.79 0.12 38.01
C PHE A 568 -11.94 -0.52 39.12
N GLY A 569 -11.13 -1.52 38.79
CA GLY A 569 -10.18 -2.16 39.71
C GLY A 569 -9.55 -3.37 39.02
N LYS A 570 -8.26 -3.35 38.66
CA LYS A 570 -7.06 -3.48 39.52
C LYS A 570 -6.86 -4.91 40.03
N LYS A 571 -5.62 -5.45 40.06
CA LYS A 571 -4.31 -4.80 39.81
C LYS A 571 -3.68 -5.28 38.51
#